data_AF-A0A9D7ESQ8-F1
#
_entry.id   AF-A0A9D7ESQ8-F1
#
_cell.length_a   1.000
_cell.length_b   1.000
_cell.length_c   1.000
_cell.angle_alpha   90.00
_cell.angle_beta   90.00
_cell.angle_gamma   90.00
#
_symmetry.space_group_name_H-M   'P 1'
#
loop_
_entity.id
_entity.type
_entity.pdbx_description
1 polymer ?
#
loop_
_entity_poly.entity_id
_entity_poly.type
_entity_poly.pdbx_seq_one_letter_code
_entity_poly.pdbx_strand_id
1 'polypeptide(L)'
;MAYFYLFTEGESLISDAFYFYIYFFIGTILSPYLLSKRKSDMILNVNYLLWLLPLFLGGQYFWFKNSENIDKFYFLFIIINLIACYVIYILSHHFAEKKQLNWLSYLGKYSLYIYILHVPIAAIFRIIFIRNNMTDTPWLVLATCWFAGLLLPIVIIRGLKKFGILWFFSLKPKL
;
A
#
# COMPACT_ATOMS: atom_id res chain seq x y z
N MET A 1 -20.25 8.34 -19.50
CA MET A 1 -20.93 8.32 -18.18
C MET A 1 -21.28 6.91 -17.68
N ALA A 2 -21.56 5.93 -18.54
CA ALA A 2 -21.95 4.57 -18.13
C ALA A 2 -20.83 3.73 -17.47
N TYR A 3 -19.56 3.93 -17.85
CA TYR A 3 -18.43 3.16 -17.28
C TYR A 3 -18.08 3.53 -15.82
N PHE A 4 -18.52 4.70 -15.34
CA PHE A 4 -18.20 5.16 -13.99
C PHE A 4 -19.18 4.61 -12.95
N TYR A 5 -20.46 4.44 -13.32
CA TYR A 5 -21.49 3.91 -12.43
C TYR A 5 -21.28 2.43 -12.09
N LEU A 6 -20.71 1.66 -13.02
CA LEU A 6 -20.30 0.26 -12.80
C LEU A 6 -19.17 0.09 -11.78
N PHE A 7 -18.42 1.16 -11.45
CA PHE A 7 -17.34 1.11 -10.46
C PHE A 7 -17.82 1.45 -9.04
N THR A 8 -19.08 1.89 -8.88
CA THR A 8 -19.63 2.39 -7.61
C THR A 8 -20.72 1.52 -7.01
N GLU A 9 -21.15 0.45 -7.69
CA GLU A 9 -22.12 -0.50 -7.15
C GLU A 9 -21.40 -1.63 -6.39
N GLY A 10 -21.20 -1.45 -5.08
CA GLY A 10 -21.07 -2.60 -4.16
C GLY A 10 -19.93 -2.58 -3.13
N GLU A 11 -18.89 -1.76 -3.32
CA GLU A 11 -17.73 -1.78 -2.42
C GLU A 11 -17.97 -0.80 -1.24
N SER A 12 -18.58 -1.30 -0.17
CA SER A 12 -18.60 -0.56 1.10
C SER A 12 -17.16 -0.31 1.54
N LEU A 13 -16.77 0.93 1.82
CA LEU A 13 -15.45 1.30 2.35
C LEU A 13 -15.02 0.44 3.55
N ILE A 14 -16.00 -0.06 4.30
CA ILE A 14 -15.81 -0.96 5.43
C ILE A 14 -15.44 -2.37 4.96
N SER A 15 -16.11 -2.88 3.92
CA SER A 15 -15.83 -4.19 3.32
C SER A 15 -14.39 -4.24 2.78
N ASP A 16 -13.96 -3.20 2.07
CA ASP A 16 -12.60 -3.12 1.52
C ASP A 16 -11.55 -3.08 2.63
N ALA A 17 -11.82 -2.34 3.71
CA ALA A 17 -10.93 -2.29 4.87
C ALA A 17 -10.81 -3.68 5.55
N PHE A 18 -11.90 -4.45 5.63
CA PHE A 18 -11.88 -5.80 6.19
C PHE A 18 -11.28 -6.83 5.24
N TYR A 19 -11.38 -6.65 3.93
CA TYR A 19 -10.77 -7.52 2.93
C TYR A 19 -9.25 -7.63 3.13
N PHE A 20 -8.59 -6.51 3.48
CA PHE A 20 -7.15 -6.49 3.75
C PHE A 20 -6.76 -6.86 5.19
N TYR A 21 -7.73 -7.05 6.08
CA TYR A 21 -7.47 -7.30 7.51
C TYR A 21 -6.68 -8.60 7.75
N ILE A 22 -6.89 -9.63 6.91
CA ILE A 22 -6.16 -10.90 7.02
C ILE A 22 -4.64 -10.73 6.83
N TYR A 23 -4.22 -9.85 5.91
CA TYR A 23 -2.82 -9.54 5.68
C TYR A 23 -2.23 -8.76 6.86
N PHE A 24 -3.00 -7.84 7.45
CA PHE A 24 -2.59 -7.11 8.64
C PHE A 24 -2.38 -8.05 9.85
N PHE A 25 -3.29 -9.00 10.06
CA PHE A 25 -3.19 -9.99 11.14
C PHE A 25 -1.95 -10.87 10.98
N ILE A 26 -1.77 -11.47 9.79
CA ILE A 26 -0.60 -12.30 9.48
C ILE A 26 0.69 -11.49 9.64
N GLY A 27 0.72 -10.27 9.11
CA GLY A 27 1.87 -9.36 9.23
C GLY A 27 2.23 -9.04 10.68
N THR A 28 1.23 -8.85 11.55
CA THR A 28 1.45 -8.58 12.98
C THR A 28 2.09 -9.76 13.71
N ILE A 29 1.66 -10.99 13.37
CA ILE A 29 2.24 -12.23 13.92
C ILE A 29 3.67 -12.45 13.41
N LEU A 30 3.93 -12.20 12.13
CA LEU A 30 5.26 -12.41 11.53
C LEU A 30 6.26 -11.30 11.85
N SER A 31 5.80 -10.08 12.16
CA SER A 31 6.64 -8.91 12.45
C SER A 31 7.77 -9.16 13.47
N PRO A 32 7.52 -9.73 14.67
CA PRO A 32 8.60 -9.99 15.64
C PRO A 32 9.66 -10.97 15.12
N TYR A 33 9.28 -11.93 14.25
CA TYR A 33 10.23 -12.86 13.64
C TYR A 33 11.07 -12.17 12.56
N LEU A 34 10.42 -11.39 11.69
CA LEU A 34 11.04 -10.68 10.58
C LEU A 34 11.94 -9.51 11.02
N LEU A 35 11.66 -8.89 12.17
CA LEU A 35 12.46 -7.80 12.74
C LEU A 35 13.60 -8.29 13.65
N SER A 36 13.64 -9.58 13.99
CA SER A 36 14.69 -10.14 14.83
C SER A 36 16.00 -10.27 14.05
N LYS A 37 16.95 -9.37 14.31
CA LYS A 37 18.22 -9.20 13.55
C LYS A 37 18.99 -10.51 13.28
N ARG A 38 18.98 -11.46 14.22
CA ARG A 38 19.68 -12.76 14.08
C ARG A 38 18.96 -13.76 13.15
N LYS A 39 17.62 -13.74 13.06
CA LYS A 39 16.86 -14.62 12.17
C LYS A 39 16.54 -13.96 10.83
N SER A 40 16.53 -12.64 10.80
CA SER A 40 16.35 -11.80 9.61
C SER A 40 17.36 -12.15 8.52
N ASP A 41 18.65 -12.22 8.83
CA ASP A 41 19.68 -12.44 7.81
C ASP A 41 19.62 -13.86 7.18
N MET A 42 19.13 -14.85 7.91
CA MET A 42 18.90 -16.20 7.37
C MET A 42 17.63 -16.27 6.51
N ILE A 43 16.55 -15.60 6.91
CA ILE A 43 15.25 -15.64 6.23
C ILE A 43 15.27 -14.71 5.00
N LEU A 44 15.94 -13.56 5.09
CA LEU A 44 15.93 -12.50 4.07
C LEU A 44 17.11 -12.57 3.11
N ASN A 45 17.57 -13.78 2.80
CA ASN A 45 18.64 -13.95 1.84
C ASN A 45 18.16 -13.64 0.42
N VAL A 46 18.88 -12.79 -0.31
CA VAL A 46 18.60 -12.41 -1.70
C VAL A 46 18.57 -13.62 -2.63
N ASN A 47 19.24 -14.72 -2.29
CA ASN A 47 19.18 -15.95 -3.07
C ASN A 47 17.76 -16.56 -3.12
N TYR A 48 16.93 -16.35 -2.09
CA TYR A 48 15.52 -16.76 -2.13
C TYR A 48 14.71 -15.92 -3.11
N LEU A 49 15.09 -14.65 -3.33
CA LEU A 49 14.44 -13.79 -4.31
C LEU A 49 14.49 -14.40 -5.71
N LEU A 50 15.61 -15.03 -6.09
CA LEU A 50 15.79 -15.65 -7.42
C LEU A 50 14.76 -16.77 -7.68
N TRP A 51 14.40 -17.52 -6.64
CA TRP A 51 13.40 -18.59 -6.71
C TRP A 51 11.96 -18.09 -6.50
N LEU A 52 11.77 -17.07 -5.67
CA LEU A 52 10.46 -16.49 -5.39
C LEU A 52 9.94 -15.60 -6.53
N LEU A 53 10.81 -14.96 -7.29
CA LEU A 53 10.43 -14.12 -8.44
C LEU A 53 9.64 -14.88 -9.51
N PRO A 54 10.09 -16.03 -10.04
CA PRO A 54 9.32 -16.79 -11.02
C PRO A 54 8.02 -17.34 -10.43
N LEU A 55 8.00 -17.70 -9.15
CA LEU A 55 6.78 -18.13 -8.47
C LEU A 55 5.77 -16.98 -8.35
N PHE A 56 6.23 -15.77 -8.00
CA PHE A 56 5.41 -14.57 -7.93
C PHE A 56 4.88 -14.16 -9.32
N LEU A 57 5.73 -14.11 -10.33
CA LEU A 57 5.34 -13.76 -11.70
C LEU A 57 4.40 -14.81 -12.30
N GLY A 58 4.67 -16.09 -12.07
CA GLY A 58 3.80 -17.20 -12.50
C GLY A 58 2.45 -17.16 -11.80
N GLY A 59 2.42 -16.88 -10.49
CA GLY A 59 1.19 -16.70 -9.72
C GLY A 59 0.37 -15.51 -10.20
N GLN A 60 1.01 -14.36 -10.44
CA GLN A 60 0.35 -13.17 -11.00
C GLN A 60 -0.22 -13.45 -12.39
N TYR A 61 0.55 -14.08 -13.28
CA TYR A 61 0.08 -14.45 -14.62
C TYR A 61 -1.12 -15.42 -14.57
N PHE A 62 -1.06 -16.42 -13.68
CA PHE A 62 -2.17 -17.35 -13.47
C PHE A 62 -3.44 -16.64 -12.98
N TRP A 63 -3.28 -15.66 -12.09
CA TRP A 63 -4.39 -14.84 -11.60
C TRP A 63 -5.04 -14.02 -12.70
N PHE A 64 -4.23 -13.30 -13.50
CA PHE A 64 -4.73 -12.52 -14.63
C PHE A 64 -5.48 -13.35 -15.66
N LYS A 65 -5.08 -14.60 -15.88
CA LYS A 65 -5.73 -15.50 -16.83
C LYS A 65 -7.05 -16.09 -16.30
N ASN A 66 -7.19 -16.23 -14.97
CA ASN A 66 -8.37 -16.86 -14.34
C ASN A 66 -9.22 -15.85 -13.54
N SER A 67 -9.13 -14.56 -13.88
CA SER A 67 -9.80 -13.48 -13.16
C SER A 67 -11.32 -13.56 -13.13
N GLU A 68 -11.93 -14.42 -13.96
CA GLU A 68 -13.38 -14.67 -13.97
C GLU A 68 -13.84 -15.70 -12.92
N ASN A 69 -12.92 -16.46 -12.30
CA ASN A 69 -13.22 -17.50 -11.30
C ASN A 69 -12.65 -17.16 -9.91
N ILE A 70 -12.80 -15.90 -9.47
CA ILE A 70 -12.25 -15.35 -8.22
C ILE A 70 -12.63 -16.20 -7.00
N ASP A 71 -13.90 -16.60 -6.92
CA ASP A 71 -14.45 -17.31 -5.76
C ASP A 71 -13.84 -18.70 -5.55
N LYS A 72 -13.42 -19.37 -6.63
CA LYS A 72 -12.84 -20.72 -6.57
C LYS A 72 -11.37 -20.72 -6.16
N PHE A 73 -10.66 -19.62 -6.40
CA PHE A 73 -9.21 -19.52 -6.19
C PHE A 73 -8.81 -18.50 -5.12
N TYR A 74 -9.74 -18.07 -4.27
CA TYR A 74 -9.49 -17.09 -3.21
C TYR A 74 -8.32 -17.46 -2.28
N PHE A 75 -8.21 -18.73 -1.88
CA PHE A 75 -7.08 -19.20 -1.06
C PHE A 75 -5.74 -19.11 -1.80
N LEU A 76 -5.72 -19.44 -3.09
CA LEU A 76 -4.52 -19.36 -3.92
C LEU A 76 -4.09 -17.91 -4.12
N PHE A 77 -5.06 -17.00 -4.24
CA PHE A 77 -4.83 -15.55 -4.30
C PHE A 77 -4.15 -15.01 -3.03
N ILE A 78 -4.64 -15.40 -1.85
CA ILE A 78 -4.00 -15.02 -0.57
C ILE A 78 -2.55 -15.50 -0.52
N ILE A 79 -2.28 -16.75 -0.94
CA ILE A 79 -0.92 -17.30 -0.94
C ILE A 79 -0.01 -16.52 -1.89
N ILE A 80 -0.47 -16.22 -3.11
CA ILE A 80 0.30 -15.43 -4.08
C ILE A 80 0.59 -14.03 -3.53
N ASN A 81 -0.38 -13.38 -2.88
CA ASN A 81 -0.19 -12.07 -2.27
C ASN A 81 0.76 -12.11 -1.08
N LEU A 82 0.74 -13.16 -0.25
CA LEU A 82 1.71 -13.33 0.83
C LEU A 82 3.13 -13.52 0.29
N ILE A 83 3.29 -14.29 -0.79
CA ILE A 83 4.56 -14.42 -1.51
C ILE A 83 5.01 -13.06 -2.05
N ALA A 84 4.09 -12.28 -2.65
CA ALA A 84 4.38 -10.94 -3.15
C ALA A 84 4.86 -10.00 -2.03
N CYS A 85 4.15 -9.97 -0.90
CA CYS A 85 4.53 -9.21 0.29
C CYS A 85 5.92 -9.61 0.79
N TYR A 86 6.23 -10.90 0.79
CA TYR A 86 7.52 -11.42 1.22
C TYR A 86 8.66 -11.01 0.27
N VAL A 87 8.45 -11.09 -1.04
CA VAL A 87 9.41 -10.60 -2.05
C VAL A 87 9.68 -9.10 -1.87
N ILE A 88 8.63 -8.28 -1.71
CA ILE A 88 8.77 -6.84 -1.48
C ILE A 88 9.52 -6.56 -0.17
N TYR A 89 9.29 -7.36 0.87
CA TYR A 89 9.99 -7.23 2.14
C TYR A 89 11.49 -7.54 2.02
N ILE A 90 11.88 -8.63 1.35
CA ILE A 90 13.29 -8.97 1.08
C ILE A 90 13.96 -7.85 0.28
N LEU A 91 13.31 -7.35 -0.78
CA LEU A 91 13.81 -6.24 -1.58
C LEU A 91 14.02 -4.98 -0.72
N SER A 92 13.02 -4.63 0.08
CA SER A 92 13.08 -3.46 0.96
C SER A 92 14.21 -3.57 1.98
N HIS A 93 14.43 -4.76 2.54
CA HIS A 93 15.52 -5.04 3.46
C HIS A 93 16.89 -4.87 2.79
N HIS A 94 17.09 -5.48 1.62
CA HIS A 94 18.36 -5.37 0.87
C HIS A 94 18.69 -3.93 0.46
N PHE A 95 17.69 -3.16 0.03
CA PHE A 95 17.87 -1.75 -0.29
C PHE A 95 18.16 -0.90 0.95
N ALA A 96 17.59 -1.26 2.11
CA ALA A 96 17.86 -0.58 3.38
C ALA A 96 19.29 -0.84 3.86
N GLU A 97 19.80 -2.07 3.75
CA GLU A 97 21.18 -2.42 4.15
C GLU A 97 22.23 -1.66 3.33
N LYS A 98 22.03 -1.53 2.02
CA LYS A 98 22.96 -0.83 1.12
C LYS A 98 22.95 0.69 1.28
N LYS A 99 22.05 1.26 2.09
CA LYS A 99 21.86 2.73 2.26
C LYS A 99 21.70 3.52 0.95
N GLN A 100 21.41 2.83 -0.17
CA GLN A 100 21.35 3.45 -1.49
C GLN A 100 20.09 4.31 -1.66
N LEU A 101 19.02 4.02 -0.93
CA LEU A 101 17.70 4.65 -1.09
C LEU A 101 17.18 5.29 0.21
N ASN A 102 17.97 6.18 0.81
CA ASN A 102 17.59 6.91 2.03
C ASN A 102 16.26 7.70 1.87
N TRP A 103 15.94 8.16 0.65
CA TRP A 103 14.66 8.81 0.36
C TRP A 103 13.46 7.85 0.47
N LEU A 104 13.62 6.59 0.10
CA LEU A 104 12.55 5.59 0.20
C LEU A 104 12.27 5.23 1.67
N SER A 105 13.33 5.13 2.49
CA SER A 105 13.19 5.00 3.95
C SER A 105 12.49 6.22 4.57
N TYR A 106 12.77 7.42 4.05
CA TYR A 106 12.08 8.64 4.46
C TYR A 106 10.57 8.57 4.17
N LEU A 107 10.17 8.15 2.97
CA LEU A 107 8.76 7.95 2.61
C LEU A 107 8.09 6.88 3.46
N GLY A 108 8.78 5.76 3.73
CA GLY A 108 8.29 4.67 4.56
C GLY A 108 7.91 5.12 5.99
N LYS A 109 8.60 6.11 6.56
CA LYS A 109 8.23 6.68 7.88
C LYS A 109 6.88 7.41 7.87
N TYR A 110 6.42 7.85 6.70
CA TYR A 110 5.14 8.52 6.52
C TYR A 110 4.08 7.59 5.90
N SER A 111 4.38 6.31 5.64
CA SER A 111 3.51 5.39 4.91
C SER A 111 2.11 5.26 5.54
N LEU A 112 2.03 5.10 6.86
CA LEU A 112 0.76 4.99 7.58
C LEU A 112 -0.10 6.26 7.41
N TYR A 113 0.54 7.42 7.46
CA TYR A 113 -0.16 8.68 7.31
C TYR A 113 -0.59 8.93 5.86
N ILE A 114 0.26 8.55 4.89
CA ILE A 114 -0.09 8.58 3.46
C ILE A 114 -1.29 7.65 3.24
N TYR A 115 -1.29 6.44 3.80
CA TYR A 115 -2.40 5.50 3.73
C TYR A 115 -3.71 6.09 4.25
N ILE A 116 -3.70 6.81 5.37
CA ILE A 116 -4.93 7.41 5.91
C ILE A 116 -5.38 8.62 5.09
N LEU A 117 -4.45 9.48 4.65
CA LEU A 117 -4.79 10.78 4.06
C LEU A 117 -4.94 10.76 2.53
N HIS A 118 -4.38 9.79 1.82
CA HIS A 118 -4.41 9.80 0.36
C HIS A 118 -5.83 9.69 -0.20
N VAL A 119 -6.71 8.87 0.39
CA VAL A 119 -8.11 8.71 -0.02
C VAL A 119 -8.93 10.00 0.12
N PRO A 120 -9.00 10.66 1.30
CA PRO A 120 -9.75 11.90 1.43
C PRO A 120 -9.16 13.04 0.60
N ILE A 121 -7.83 13.12 0.45
CA ILE A 121 -7.19 14.13 -0.40
C ILE A 121 -7.56 13.90 -1.87
N ALA A 122 -7.48 12.67 -2.36
CA ALA A 122 -7.89 12.35 -3.73
C ALA A 122 -9.37 12.70 -3.97
N ALA A 123 -10.25 12.46 -2.98
CA ALA A 123 -11.65 12.84 -3.07
C ALA A 123 -11.85 14.36 -3.16
N ILE A 124 -11.13 15.16 -2.36
CA ILE A 124 -11.17 16.63 -2.42
C ILE A 124 -10.73 17.13 -3.80
N PHE A 125 -9.59 16.64 -4.30
CA PHE A 125 -9.10 17.03 -5.62
C PHE A 125 -10.10 16.67 -6.71
N ARG A 126 -10.69 15.48 -6.64
CA ARG A 126 -11.72 15.05 -7.58
C ARG A 126 -12.93 15.99 -7.57
N ILE A 127 -13.40 16.44 -6.41
CA ILE A 127 -14.51 17.40 -6.30
C ILE A 127 -14.15 18.75 -6.93
N ILE A 128 -12.91 19.22 -6.73
CA ILE A 128 -12.41 20.46 -7.34
C ILE A 128 -12.41 20.34 -8.88
N PHE A 129 -11.91 19.22 -9.43
CA PHE A 129 -11.89 19.00 -10.88
C PHE A 129 -13.30 18.93 -11.49
N ILE A 130 -14.23 18.25 -10.82
CA ILE A 130 -15.63 18.17 -11.26
C ILE A 130 -16.28 19.56 -11.24
N ARG A 131 -16.06 20.36 -10.17
CA ARG A 131 -16.62 21.72 -10.08
C ARG A 131 -16.07 22.69 -11.12
N ASN A 132 -14.84 22.50 -11.56
CA ASN A 132 -14.20 23.35 -12.57
C ASN A 132 -14.47 22.87 -14.01
N ASN A 133 -15.35 21.88 -14.23
CA ASN A 133 -15.62 21.27 -15.54
C ASN A 133 -14.37 20.75 -16.27
N MET A 134 -13.30 20.42 -15.54
CA MET A 134 -12.04 19.91 -16.10
C MET A 134 -12.07 18.38 -16.23
N THR A 135 -13.20 17.82 -16.63
CA THR A 135 -13.42 16.36 -16.71
C THR A 135 -12.99 15.75 -18.04
N ASP A 136 -12.62 16.57 -19.03
CA ASP A 136 -12.34 16.13 -20.40
C ASP A 136 -11.04 15.33 -20.53
N THR A 137 -10.15 15.40 -19.53
CA THR A 137 -8.90 14.65 -19.48
C THR A 137 -8.82 13.75 -18.24
N PRO A 138 -9.40 12.54 -18.27
CA PRO A 138 -9.38 11.58 -17.16
C PRO A 138 -7.96 11.28 -16.65
N TRP A 139 -6.99 11.25 -17.56
CA TRP A 139 -5.58 11.02 -17.26
C TRP A 139 -4.97 12.12 -16.37
N LEU A 140 -5.36 13.37 -16.59
CA LEU A 140 -4.85 14.51 -15.82
C LEU A 140 -5.42 14.47 -14.40
N VAL A 141 -6.70 14.12 -14.24
CA VAL A 141 -7.33 13.91 -12.93
C VAL A 141 -6.68 12.75 -12.18
N LEU A 142 -6.41 11.63 -12.86
CA LEU A 142 -5.72 10.48 -12.25
C LEU A 142 -4.30 10.83 -11.80
N ALA A 143 -3.51 11.44 -12.68
CA ALA A 143 -2.14 11.82 -12.37
C ALA A 143 -2.10 12.81 -11.18
N THR A 144 -2.94 13.85 -11.21
CA THR A 144 -2.99 14.84 -10.14
C THR A 144 -3.48 14.25 -8.83
N CYS A 145 -4.50 13.38 -8.82
CA CYS A 145 -4.93 12.66 -7.62
C CYS A 145 -3.83 11.75 -7.05
N TRP A 146 -3.03 11.09 -7.89
CA TRP A 146 -1.88 10.30 -7.45
C TRP A 146 -0.77 11.15 -6.83
N PHE A 147 -0.35 12.21 -7.52
CA PHE A 147 0.68 13.11 -7.01
C PHE A 147 0.22 13.84 -5.75
N ALA A 148 -1.01 14.36 -5.74
CA ALA A 148 -1.62 15.00 -4.58
C ALA A 148 -1.76 14.01 -3.42
N GLY A 149 -2.30 12.82 -3.69
CA GLY A 149 -2.51 11.77 -2.69
C GLY A 149 -1.22 11.27 -2.05
N LEU A 150 -0.06 11.42 -2.70
CA LEU A 150 1.25 11.06 -2.13
C LEU A 150 1.98 12.24 -1.48
N LEU A 151 2.03 13.39 -2.16
CA LEU A 151 2.82 14.54 -1.74
C LEU A 151 2.14 15.37 -0.65
N LEU A 152 0.83 15.58 -0.74
CA LEU A 152 0.12 16.41 0.24
C LEU A 152 0.08 15.81 1.64
N PRO A 153 -0.14 14.49 1.86
CA PRO A 153 -0.01 13.92 3.19
C PRO A 153 1.35 14.27 3.81
N ILE A 154 2.44 14.11 3.06
CA ILE A 154 3.79 14.37 3.54
C ILE A 154 3.95 15.85 3.97
N VAL A 155 3.44 16.78 3.18
CA VAL A 155 3.47 18.21 3.49
C VAL A 155 2.62 18.53 4.72
N ILE A 156 1.40 17.99 4.80
CA ILE A 156 0.48 18.18 5.94
C ILE A 156 1.11 17.66 7.23
N ILE A 157 1.68 16.45 7.22
CA ILE A 157 2.30 15.86 8.41
C ILE A 157 3.54 16.63 8.81
N ARG A 158 4.38 17.08 7.87
CA ARG A 158 5.52 17.95 8.18
C ARG A 158 5.08 19.27 8.83
N GLY A 159 3.99 19.86 8.34
CA GLY A 159 3.36 21.04 8.94
C GLY A 159 2.89 20.75 10.37
N LEU A 160 2.08 19.71 10.55
CA LEU A 160 1.55 19.30 11.87
C LEU A 160 2.65 18.96 12.87
N LYS A 161 3.75 18.34 12.42
CA LYS A 161 4.96 18.10 13.24
C LYS A 161 5.59 19.40 13.72
N LYS A 162 5.69 20.41 12.85
CA LYS A 162 6.24 21.73 13.19
C LYS A 162 5.37 22.48 14.20
N PHE A 163 4.04 22.27 14.16
CA PHE A 163 3.10 22.86 15.12
C PHE A 163 2.91 22.03 16.40
N GLY A 164 3.59 20.90 16.57
CA GLY A 164 3.51 20.08 17.78
C GLY A 164 2.21 19.28 17.94
N ILE A 165 1.34 19.24 16.92
CA ILE A 165 0.01 18.58 16.94
C ILE A 165 0.13 17.11 16.52
N LEU A 166 1.21 16.43 16.94
CA LEU A 166 1.40 14.99 16.71
C LEU A 166 0.46 14.13 17.57
N TRP A 167 -0.22 14.73 18.56
CA TRP A 167 -1.12 14.03 19.46
C TRP A 167 -2.32 13.40 18.74
N PHE A 168 -2.78 13.97 17.62
CA PHE A 168 -3.92 13.45 16.86
C PHE A 168 -3.65 12.10 16.15
N PHE A 169 -2.39 11.77 15.91
CA PHE A 169 -1.98 10.53 15.21
C PHE A 169 -1.17 9.56 16.08
N SER A 170 -1.00 9.88 17.37
CA SER A 170 -0.27 9.04 18.33
C SER A 170 -1.23 8.09 19.04
N LEU A 171 -1.29 6.83 18.59
CA LEU A 171 -1.89 5.70 19.32
C LEU A 171 -1.06 5.22 20.52
N LYS A 172 -0.09 6.02 21.01
CA LYS A 172 0.57 5.73 22.29
C LYS A 172 -0.30 6.26 23.43
N PRO A 173 -0.84 5.40 24.31
CA PRO A 173 -1.27 5.87 25.61
C PRO A 173 -0.04 6.47 26.31
N LYS A 174 -0.19 7.69 26.81
CA LYS A 174 0.76 8.23 27.77
C LYS A 174 0.75 7.27 28.97
N LEU A 175 1.89 6.62 29.20
CA LEU A 175 2.23 6.03 30.50
C LEU A 175 2.09 7.10 31.59
#